data_AF-A0A6L6PNY5-F1
#
_entry.id   AF-A0A6L6PNY5-F1
#
_cell.length_a   1.000
_cell.length_b   1.000
_cell.length_c   1.000
_cell.angle_alpha   90.00
_cell.angle_beta   90.00
_cell.angle_gamma   90.00
#
_symmetry.space_group_name_H-M   'P 1'
#
loop_
_entity.id
_entity.type
_entity.pdbx_description
1 polymer ?
#
loop_
_entity_poly.entity_id
_entity_poly.type
_entity_poly.pdbx_seq_one_letter_code
_entity_poly.pdbx_strand_id
1 'polypeptide(L)'
;MISIAALALAVELGAATDGHSNLTPVQTHGALRIEGSQLVDQHGKQVALAGPSFFWSNTGWGQERFYNAEAVKTFATGWHASVVRAAMGVDEGGGLLEDVANRARVETVVDAAIANGIYVIIDWHSHHAEQYPDQAVAFFTAMARKYGGTPNVIYEIYNEPLDVSWSGTIKPYAEKVIAAIRAADPDNLIVVGTPKWSQDVDVGLCPTTWCMKTSPESAFRKAA
;
A
#
# COMPACT_ATOMS: atom_id res chain seq x y z
N MET A 1 -64.28 -22.13 47.36
CA MET A 1 -63.64 -20.95 46.75
C MET A 1 -62.40 -21.43 46.03
N ILE A 2 -62.45 -21.47 44.69
CA ILE A 2 -61.36 -21.96 43.85
C ILE A 2 -60.46 -20.76 43.54
N SER A 3 -59.22 -20.80 44.03
CA SER A 3 -58.22 -19.77 43.72
C SER A 3 -57.46 -20.19 42.46
N ILE A 4 -57.65 -19.44 41.38
CA ILE A 4 -56.93 -19.64 40.12
C ILE A 4 -55.66 -18.79 40.19
N ALA A 5 -54.51 -19.45 40.32
CA ALA A 5 -53.21 -18.80 40.17
C ALA A 5 -52.91 -18.64 38.68
N ALA A 6 -52.83 -17.38 38.21
CA ALA A 6 -52.39 -17.07 36.86
C ALA A 6 -50.86 -17.22 36.77
N LEU A 7 -50.40 -18.18 35.97
CA LEU A 7 -48.99 -18.34 35.63
C LEU A 7 -48.68 -17.40 34.46
N ALA A 8 -48.05 -16.26 34.74
CA ALA A 8 -47.53 -15.37 33.71
C ALA A 8 -46.21 -15.94 33.18
N LEU A 9 -46.21 -16.38 31.93
CA LEU A 9 -45.01 -16.79 31.22
C LEU A 9 -44.33 -15.53 30.66
N ALA A 10 -43.26 -15.07 31.30
CA ALA A 10 -42.43 -14.01 30.75
C ALA A 10 -41.57 -14.59 29.61
N VAL A 11 -41.84 -14.18 28.38
CA VAL A 11 -40.95 -14.39 27.24
C VAL A 11 -39.94 -13.26 27.27
N GLU A 12 -38.72 -13.53 27.73
CA GLU A 12 -37.61 -12.61 27.51
C GLU A 12 -37.16 -12.71 26.05
N LEU A 13 -37.45 -11.69 25.26
CA LEU A 13 -36.75 -11.48 24.00
C LEU A 13 -35.31 -11.10 24.32
N GLY A 14 -34.42 -12.08 24.32
CA GLY A 14 -33.00 -11.82 24.20
C GLY A 14 -32.75 -11.15 22.84
N ALA A 15 -32.47 -9.85 22.85
CA ALA A 15 -31.92 -9.18 21.69
C ALA A 15 -30.58 -9.86 21.36
N ALA A 16 -30.54 -10.59 20.26
CA ALA A 16 -29.28 -11.03 19.68
C ALA A 16 -28.52 -9.75 19.30
N THR A 17 -27.53 -9.38 20.12
CA THR A 17 -26.51 -8.45 19.70
C THR A 17 -25.73 -9.16 18.60
N ASP A 18 -26.02 -8.84 17.34
CA ASP A 18 -25.14 -9.16 16.22
C ASP A 18 -23.80 -8.47 16.49
N GLY A 19 -22.92 -9.17 17.19
CA GLY A 19 -21.54 -8.81 17.40
C GLY A 19 -20.80 -8.97 16.09
N HIS A 20 -21.13 -8.17 15.09
CA HIS A 20 -20.20 -7.88 14.02
C HIS A 20 -19.03 -7.14 14.66
N SER A 21 -17.97 -7.87 14.97
CA SER A 21 -16.67 -7.25 15.19
C SER A 21 -16.41 -6.39 13.95
N ASN A 22 -16.42 -5.06 14.10
CA ASN A 22 -15.99 -4.13 13.07
C ASN A 22 -14.47 -4.27 12.91
N LEU A 23 -14.05 -5.38 12.30
CA LEU A 23 -12.66 -5.60 11.94
C LEU A 23 -12.26 -4.50 10.96
N THR A 24 -11.08 -3.93 11.15
CA THR A 24 -10.50 -3.02 10.17
C THR A 24 -10.23 -3.76 8.86
N PRO A 25 -10.05 -3.05 7.73
CA PRO A 25 -9.68 -3.67 6.46
C PRO A 25 -8.48 -4.61 6.58
N VAL A 26 -7.43 -4.21 7.31
CA VAL A 26 -6.24 -5.06 7.51
C VAL A 26 -6.50 -6.22 8.47
N GLN A 27 -7.35 -6.07 9.49
CA GLN A 27 -7.77 -7.22 10.30
C GLN A 27 -8.61 -8.24 9.52
N THR A 28 -9.37 -7.77 8.54
CA THR A 28 -10.22 -8.60 7.68
C THR A 28 -9.42 -9.36 6.63
N HIS A 29 -8.45 -8.69 5.99
CA HIS A 29 -7.73 -9.22 4.83
C HIS A 29 -6.27 -9.64 5.13
N GLY A 30 -5.62 -9.04 6.12
CA GLY A 30 -4.23 -9.33 6.47
C GLY A 30 -3.24 -9.05 5.32
N ALA A 31 -2.23 -9.89 5.16
CA ALA A 31 -1.23 -9.74 4.12
C ALA A 31 -1.83 -9.94 2.72
N LEU A 32 -1.47 -9.06 1.79
CA LEU A 32 -1.92 -9.11 0.40
C LEU A 32 -0.86 -9.74 -0.50
N ARG A 33 -1.29 -10.46 -1.54
CA ARG A 33 -0.39 -10.98 -2.59
C ARG A 33 -1.07 -10.96 -3.96
N ILE A 34 -0.27 -11.16 -4.99
CA ILE A 34 -0.77 -11.36 -6.36
C ILE A 34 -0.86 -12.85 -6.66
N GLU A 35 -2.04 -13.31 -7.08
CA GLU A 35 -2.25 -14.64 -7.65
C GLU A 35 -2.77 -14.52 -9.08
N GLY A 36 -1.96 -14.93 -10.05
CA GLY A 36 -2.25 -14.69 -11.46
C GLY A 36 -2.34 -13.19 -11.76
N SER A 37 -3.53 -12.72 -12.12
CA SER A 37 -3.83 -11.31 -12.37
C SER A 37 -4.65 -10.65 -11.24
N GLN A 38 -4.80 -11.32 -10.09
CA GLN A 38 -5.71 -10.91 -9.03
C GLN A 38 -4.94 -10.51 -7.78
N LEU A 39 -5.40 -9.44 -7.14
CA LEU A 39 -5.04 -9.13 -5.77
C LEU A 39 -5.87 -10.02 -4.83
N VAL A 40 -5.20 -10.78 -3.96
CA VAL A 40 -5.85 -11.64 -2.98
C VAL A 40 -5.36 -11.37 -1.57
N ASP A 41 -6.22 -11.65 -0.59
CA ASP A 41 -5.91 -11.58 0.83
C ASP A 41 -5.19 -12.82 1.36
N GLN A 42 -4.85 -12.82 2.65
CA GLN A 42 -4.13 -13.92 3.30
C GLN A 42 -4.91 -15.25 3.27
N HIS A 43 -6.22 -15.21 3.02
CA HIS A 43 -7.10 -16.37 2.90
C HIS A 43 -7.30 -16.84 1.45
N GLY A 44 -6.67 -16.17 0.48
CA GLY A 44 -6.80 -16.48 -0.95
C GLY A 44 -8.09 -15.94 -1.57
N LYS A 45 -8.79 -15.02 -0.91
CA LYS A 45 -9.98 -14.37 -1.46
C LYS A 45 -9.58 -13.10 -2.21
N GLN A 46 -10.22 -12.86 -3.35
CA GLN A 46 -10.00 -11.64 -4.13
C GLN A 46 -10.37 -10.39 -3.34
N VAL A 47 -9.53 -9.35 -3.46
CA VAL A 47 -9.70 -8.06 -2.79
C VAL A 47 -9.57 -6.92 -3.80
N ALA A 48 -10.39 -5.90 -3.63
CA ALA A 48 -10.21 -4.59 -4.23
C ALA A 48 -10.10 -3.56 -3.10
N LEU A 49 -9.13 -2.66 -3.21
CA LEU A 49 -8.96 -1.57 -2.26
C LEU A 49 -9.48 -0.27 -2.87
N ALA A 50 -10.14 0.56 -2.05
CA ALA A 50 -10.65 1.86 -2.46
C ALA A 50 -10.31 2.92 -1.42
N GLY A 51 -9.84 4.07 -1.90
CA GLY A 51 -9.60 5.23 -1.05
C GLY A 51 -8.81 6.34 -1.76
N PRO A 52 -8.55 7.46 -1.04
CA PRO A 52 -8.00 8.64 -1.67
C PRO A 52 -6.47 8.60 -1.79
N SER A 53 -5.96 9.31 -2.79
CA SER A 53 -4.59 9.80 -2.79
C SER A 53 -4.52 11.16 -2.13
N PHE A 54 -3.51 11.36 -1.29
CA PHE A 54 -3.05 12.69 -0.98
C PHE A 54 -2.49 13.34 -2.26
N PHE A 55 -2.52 14.67 -2.32
CA PHE A 55 -1.79 15.42 -3.34
C PHE A 55 -0.28 15.41 -3.04
N TRP A 56 0.54 16.00 -3.91
CA TRP A 56 1.98 16.18 -3.72
C TRP A 56 2.34 16.65 -2.31
N SER A 57 3.32 15.98 -1.69
CA SER A 57 3.79 16.28 -0.33
C SER A 57 4.65 17.55 -0.22
N ASN A 58 5.00 18.18 -1.35
CA ASN A 58 6.04 19.19 -1.47
C ASN A 58 5.83 20.39 -0.54
N THR A 59 6.93 20.87 0.02
CA THR A 59 6.92 22.07 0.86
C THR A 59 6.55 23.30 0.04
N GLY A 60 5.58 24.08 0.52
CA GLY A 60 5.13 25.32 -0.12
C GLY A 60 4.03 25.13 -1.16
N TRP A 61 3.58 23.90 -1.43
CA TRP A 61 2.49 23.63 -2.38
C TRP A 61 1.10 23.71 -1.73
N GLY A 62 1.06 23.91 -0.41
CA GLY A 62 -0.13 24.09 0.42
C GLY A 62 -0.81 22.79 0.83
N GLN A 63 -0.68 21.70 0.06
CA GLN A 63 -1.39 20.43 0.32
C GLN A 63 -0.67 19.54 1.34
N GLU A 64 0.60 19.82 1.64
CA GLU A 64 1.36 19.16 2.70
C GLU A 64 0.68 19.28 4.06
N ARG A 65 -0.18 20.30 4.26
CA ARG A 65 -1.00 20.47 5.47
C ARG A 65 -1.92 19.29 5.78
N PHE A 66 -2.29 18.49 4.77
CA PHE A 66 -3.15 17.33 4.93
C PHE A 66 -2.39 16.07 5.34
N TYR A 67 -1.06 16.06 5.28
CA TYR A 67 -0.23 14.91 5.71
C TYR A 67 -0.17 14.81 7.24
N ASN A 68 -1.30 14.43 7.84
CA ASN A 68 -1.47 14.30 9.28
C ASN A 68 -2.43 13.16 9.64
N ALA A 69 -2.38 12.72 10.90
CA ALA A 69 -3.17 11.59 11.36
C ALA A 69 -4.69 11.84 11.36
N GLU A 70 -5.13 13.09 11.51
CA GLU A 70 -6.55 13.44 11.50
C GLU A 70 -7.16 13.21 10.12
N ALA A 71 -6.49 13.65 9.04
CA ALA A 71 -6.93 13.39 7.67
C ALA A 71 -7.05 11.88 7.38
N VAL A 72 -6.03 11.09 7.77
CA VAL A 72 -6.05 9.62 7.60
C VAL A 72 -7.20 8.99 8.38
N LYS A 73 -7.43 9.42 9.63
CA LYS A 73 -8.57 8.96 10.43
C LYS A 73 -9.90 9.30 9.76
N THR A 74 -10.06 10.51 9.23
CA THR A 74 -11.26 10.91 8.49
C THR A 74 -11.50 10.00 7.28
N PHE A 75 -10.46 9.65 6.53
CA PHE A 75 -10.59 8.73 5.40
C PHE A 75 -10.96 7.31 5.86
N ALA A 76 -10.29 6.80 6.89
CA ALA A 76 -10.56 5.46 7.42
C ALA A 76 -11.99 5.32 7.98
N THR A 77 -12.42 6.25 8.83
CA THR A 77 -13.67 6.11 9.59
C THR A 77 -14.85 6.83 8.96
N GLY A 78 -14.62 7.97 8.32
CA GLY A 78 -15.66 8.80 7.73
C GLY A 78 -15.97 8.42 6.28
N TRP A 79 -14.94 8.10 5.50
CA TRP A 79 -15.10 7.72 4.08
C TRP A 79 -15.08 6.20 3.89
N HIS A 80 -14.80 5.44 4.96
CA HIS A 80 -14.65 3.98 4.93
C HIS A 80 -13.59 3.51 3.91
N ALA A 81 -12.53 4.30 3.74
CA ALA A 81 -11.43 3.95 2.86
C ALA A 81 -10.70 2.70 3.39
N SER A 82 -10.37 1.77 2.49
CA SER A 82 -9.53 0.61 2.81
C SER A 82 -8.05 0.87 2.58
N VAL A 83 -7.71 1.93 1.83
CA VAL A 83 -6.34 2.32 1.50
C VAL A 83 -6.22 3.84 1.41
N VAL A 84 -5.05 4.39 1.74
CA VAL A 84 -4.67 5.77 1.40
C VAL A 84 -3.34 5.78 0.64
N ARG A 85 -3.09 6.79 -0.19
CA ARG A 85 -1.83 6.91 -0.94
C ARG A 85 -1.07 8.19 -0.60
N ALA A 86 0.16 8.06 -0.11
CA ALA A 86 1.04 9.16 0.24
C ALA A 86 1.96 9.51 -0.94
N ALA A 87 1.54 10.50 -1.75
CA ALA A 87 2.22 10.96 -2.96
C ALA A 87 3.42 11.85 -2.64
N MET A 88 4.57 11.22 -2.35
CA MET A 88 5.77 11.94 -1.93
C MET A 88 6.50 12.53 -3.14
N GLY A 89 6.45 13.85 -3.29
CA GLY A 89 7.22 14.51 -4.35
C GLY A 89 8.72 14.32 -4.14
N VAL A 90 9.44 14.17 -5.25
CA VAL A 90 10.86 13.80 -5.24
C VAL A 90 11.73 14.93 -5.77
N ASP A 91 11.69 15.12 -7.09
CA ASP A 91 12.58 15.97 -7.88
C ASP A 91 11.95 17.31 -8.30
N GLU A 92 10.65 17.46 -8.11
CA GLU A 92 9.95 18.74 -8.20
C GLU A 92 10.27 19.65 -7.01
N GLY A 93 10.14 20.96 -7.20
CA GLY A 93 10.50 21.96 -6.18
C GLY A 93 9.78 21.74 -4.84
N GLY A 94 10.53 21.78 -3.73
CA GLY A 94 10.05 21.45 -2.39
C GLY A 94 9.85 19.95 -2.12
N GLY A 95 10.22 19.07 -3.06
CA GLY A 95 10.20 17.62 -2.93
C GLY A 95 11.35 17.07 -2.09
N LEU A 96 11.43 15.74 -1.94
CA LEU A 96 12.38 15.07 -1.05
C LEU A 96 13.85 15.44 -1.30
N LEU A 97 14.23 15.67 -2.56
CA LEU A 97 15.62 16.02 -2.91
C LEU A 97 16.03 17.42 -2.43
N GLU A 98 15.06 18.32 -2.21
CA GLU A 98 15.29 19.66 -1.66
C GLU A 98 14.96 19.74 -0.16
N ASP A 99 13.90 19.06 0.28
CA ASP A 99 13.43 19.08 1.66
C ASP A 99 13.12 17.67 2.19
N VAL A 100 13.98 17.21 3.10
CA VAL A 100 13.86 15.91 3.76
C VAL A 100 12.61 15.77 4.63
N ALA A 101 11.91 16.86 4.96
CA ALA A 101 10.65 16.84 5.69
C ALA A 101 9.55 16.04 4.96
N ASN A 102 9.63 15.91 3.64
CA ASN A 102 8.73 15.06 2.84
C ASN A 102 8.69 13.61 3.34
N ARG A 103 9.84 13.06 3.77
CA ARG A 103 9.89 11.73 4.38
C ARG A 103 9.08 11.66 5.68
N ALA A 104 9.20 12.66 6.56
CA ALA A 104 8.46 12.68 7.81
C ALA A 104 6.94 12.80 7.61
N ARG A 105 6.51 13.51 6.56
CA ARG A 105 5.09 13.59 6.14
C ARG A 105 4.56 12.22 5.74
N VAL A 106 5.31 11.47 4.92
CA VAL A 106 4.95 10.10 4.53
C VAL A 106 4.90 9.19 5.75
N GLU A 107 5.92 9.20 6.60
CA GLU A 107 5.95 8.39 7.82
C GLU A 107 4.75 8.68 8.73
N THR A 108 4.32 9.95 8.82
CA THR A 108 3.10 10.35 9.57
C THR A 108 1.83 9.71 8.99
N VAL A 109 1.69 9.68 7.66
CA VAL A 109 0.54 9.06 6.99
C VAL A 109 0.57 7.54 7.16
N VAL A 110 1.75 6.92 7.05
CA VAL A 110 1.93 5.47 7.25
C VAL A 110 1.59 5.05 8.68
N ASP A 111 2.13 5.73 9.67
CA ASP A 111 1.87 5.46 11.09
C ASP A 111 0.38 5.59 11.41
N ALA A 112 -0.28 6.62 10.85
CA ALA A 112 -1.72 6.82 11.02
C ALA A 112 -2.56 5.76 10.31
N ALA A 113 -2.14 5.28 9.13
CA ALA A 113 -2.84 4.22 8.40
C ALA A 113 -2.77 2.89 9.17
N ILE A 114 -1.60 2.56 9.72
CA ILE A 114 -1.39 1.41 10.61
C ILE A 114 -2.30 1.52 11.83
N ALA A 115 -2.31 2.67 12.51
CA ALA A 115 -3.13 2.90 13.70
C ALA A 115 -4.65 2.78 13.44
N ASN A 116 -5.12 3.12 12.23
CA ASN A 116 -6.52 2.99 11.83
C ASN A 116 -6.82 1.65 11.11
N GLY A 117 -5.82 0.77 10.96
CA GLY A 117 -5.99 -0.56 10.38
C GLY A 117 -6.37 -0.56 8.90
N ILE A 118 -5.94 0.45 8.14
CA ILE A 118 -6.12 0.53 6.68
C ILE A 118 -4.77 0.36 5.96
N TYR A 119 -4.80 0.01 4.68
CA TYR A 119 -3.57 -0.08 3.88
C TYR A 119 -3.04 1.32 3.53
N VAL A 120 -1.76 1.40 3.20
CA VAL A 120 -1.10 2.64 2.75
C VAL A 120 -0.14 2.37 1.61
N ILE A 121 -0.27 3.18 0.55
CA ILE A 121 0.68 3.20 -0.55
C ILE A 121 1.72 4.29 -0.27
N ILE A 122 2.98 3.89 -0.19
CA ILE A 122 4.14 4.79 -0.14
C ILE A 122 4.60 5.01 -1.58
N ASP A 123 4.32 6.19 -2.10
CA ASP A 123 4.53 6.52 -3.51
C ASP A 123 5.74 7.44 -3.72
N TRP A 124 6.68 6.98 -4.53
CA TRP A 124 7.78 7.77 -5.08
C TRP A 124 7.26 8.59 -6.26
N HIS A 125 6.72 9.76 -5.94
CA HIS A 125 5.95 10.61 -6.85
C HIS A 125 6.86 11.44 -7.76
N SER A 126 7.40 10.77 -8.77
CA SER A 126 8.32 11.34 -9.76
C SER A 126 7.91 10.96 -11.18
N HIS A 127 8.22 11.84 -12.14
CA HIS A 127 8.19 11.54 -13.57
C HIS A 127 9.54 11.05 -14.11
N HIS A 128 10.60 11.16 -13.32
CA HIS A 128 12.00 10.95 -13.71
C HIS A 128 12.77 10.09 -12.70
N ALA A 129 12.11 9.12 -12.08
CA ALA A 129 12.68 8.31 -11.01
C ALA A 129 13.95 7.56 -11.45
N GLU A 130 14.06 7.20 -12.73
CA GLU A 130 15.24 6.58 -13.35
C GLU A 130 16.52 7.41 -13.23
N GLN A 131 16.40 8.72 -13.00
CA GLN A 131 17.52 9.64 -12.81
C GLN A 131 18.03 9.65 -11.37
N TYR A 132 17.24 9.12 -10.43
CA TYR A 132 17.53 9.13 -8.98
C TYR A 132 17.44 7.72 -8.35
N PRO A 133 18.04 6.67 -8.96
CA PRO A 133 17.86 5.30 -8.50
C PRO A 133 18.48 5.06 -7.12
N ASP A 134 19.60 5.70 -6.79
CA ASP A 134 20.27 5.49 -5.50
C ASP A 134 19.50 6.13 -4.35
N GLN A 135 18.87 7.28 -4.59
CA GLN A 135 17.99 7.97 -3.65
C GLN A 135 16.73 7.15 -3.40
N ALA A 136 16.12 6.60 -4.44
CA ALA A 136 14.98 5.69 -4.33
C ALA A 136 15.35 4.43 -3.54
N VAL A 137 16.49 3.78 -3.86
CA VAL A 137 17.00 2.62 -3.10
C VAL A 137 17.18 2.96 -1.62
N ALA A 138 17.82 4.08 -1.30
CA ALA A 138 18.06 4.49 0.08
C ALA A 138 16.74 4.74 0.83
N PHE A 139 15.81 5.46 0.20
CA PHE A 139 14.50 5.75 0.77
C PHE A 139 13.68 4.48 1.03
N PHE A 140 13.51 3.63 0.01
CA PHE A 140 12.70 2.42 0.13
C PHE A 140 13.35 1.38 1.03
N THR A 141 14.68 1.29 1.08
CA THR A 141 15.37 0.45 2.08
C THR A 141 15.02 0.90 3.51
N ALA A 142 14.99 2.22 3.76
CA ALA A 142 14.63 2.75 5.07
C ALA A 142 13.16 2.50 5.42
N MET A 143 12.24 2.67 4.45
CA MET A 143 10.82 2.36 4.64
C MET A 143 10.57 0.87 4.87
N ALA A 144 11.21 -0.01 4.09
CA ALA A 144 11.12 -1.46 4.24
C ALA A 144 11.65 -1.94 5.59
N ARG A 145 12.79 -1.41 6.06
CA ARG A 145 13.30 -1.73 7.41
C ARG A 145 12.37 -1.27 8.53
N LYS A 146 11.71 -0.12 8.36
CA LYS A 146 10.82 0.45 9.38
C LYS A 146 9.46 -0.23 9.41
N TYR A 147 8.90 -0.54 8.24
CA TYR A 147 7.50 -0.95 8.09
C TYR A 147 7.28 -2.31 7.44
N GLY A 148 8.32 -3.00 6.97
CA GLY A 148 8.13 -4.27 6.27
C GLY A 148 7.60 -5.41 7.15
N GLY A 149 7.62 -5.24 8.47
CA GLY A 149 6.98 -6.16 9.41
C GLY A 149 5.47 -5.99 9.55
N THR A 150 4.82 -5.10 8.78
CA THR A 150 3.38 -4.91 8.81
C THR A 150 2.72 -5.12 7.44
N PRO A 151 1.54 -5.78 7.37
CA PRO A 151 0.85 -6.01 6.10
C PRO A 151 0.19 -4.75 5.52
N ASN A 152 0.19 -3.62 6.25
CA ASN A 152 -0.46 -2.38 5.79
C ASN A 152 0.23 -1.75 4.56
N VAL A 153 1.53 -1.97 4.38
CA VAL A 153 2.35 -1.19 3.44
C VAL A 153 2.35 -1.78 2.03
N ILE A 154 2.20 -0.89 1.05
CA ILE A 154 2.37 -1.14 -0.37
C ILE A 154 3.38 -0.11 -0.89
N TYR A 155 4.38 -0.54 -1.66
CA TYR A 155 5.38 0.35 -2.24
C TYR A 155 5.02 0.68 -3.68
N GLU A 156 4.89 1.95 -4.04
CA GLU A 156 4.77 2.40 -5.42
C GLU A 156 6.06 3.11 -5.80
N ILE A 157 6.88 2.43 -6.60
CA ILE A 157 8.29 2.83 -6.78
C ILE A 157 8.51 3.85 -7.88
N TYR A 158 7.52 4.07 -8.75
CA TYR A 158 7.59 5.05 -9.82
C TYR A 158 6.17 5.42 -10.25
N ASN A 159 5.69 6.60 -9.83
CA ASN A 159 4.34 7.10 -10.12
C ASN A 159 3.97 7.07 -11.61
N GLU A 160 4.62 7.92 -12.42
CA GLU A 160 4.22 8.14 -13.80
C GLU A 160 5.44 8.35 -14.70
N PRO A 161 6.06 7.26 -15.16
CA PRO A 161 7.05 7.34 -16.22
C PRO A 161 6.46 8.05 -17.45
N LEU A 162 7.25 8.94 -18.07
CA LEU A 162 6.87 9.60 -19.32
C LEU A 162 6.89 8.60 -20.50
N ASP A 163 7.04 9.09 -21.73
CA ASP A 163 7.23 8.24 -22.91
C ASP A 163 8.68 7.69 -22.96
N VAL A 164 8.97 6.76 -22.05
CA VAL A 164 10.27 6.10 -21.88
C VAL A 164 10.17 4.59 -22.04
N SER A 165 11.27 3.93 -22.38
CA SER A 165 11.28 2.49 -22.65
C SER A 165 11.01 1.67 -21.39
N TRP A 166 10.06 0.73 -21.46
CA TRP A 166 9.88 -0.28 -20.40
C TRP A 166 11.15 -1.10 -20.19
N SER A 167 11.65 -1.78 -21.22
CA SER A 167 12.79 -2.71 -21.09
C SER A 167 14.12 -2.01 -20.88
N GLY A 168 14.30 -0.80 -21.44
CA GLY A 168 15.56 -0.06 -21.41
C GLY A 168 15.70 0.91 -20.23
N THR A 169 14.59 1.33 -19.63
CA THR A 169 14.60 2.41 -18.62
C THR A 169 13.86 2.00 -17.35
N ILE A 170 12.56 1.73 -17.44
CA ILE A 170 11.71 1.50 -16.26
C ILE A 170 12.08 0.18 -15.57
N LYS A 171 12.21 -0.91 -16.32
CA LYS A 171 12.50 -2.24 -15.77
C LYS A 171 13.86 -2.30 -15.04
N PRO A 172 14.98 -1.83 -15.62
CA PRO A 172 16.26 -1.79 -14.88
C PRO A 172 16.20 -0.97 -13.59
N TYR A 173 15.51 0.18 -13.60
CA TYR A 173 15.26 0.97 -12.40
C TYR A 173 14.47 0.15 -11.36
N ALA A 174 13.35 -0.44 -11.79
CA ALA A 174 12.46 -1.20 -10.92
C ALA A 174 13.16 -2.41 -10.29
N GLU A 175 13.92 -3.19 -11.07
CA GLU A 175 14.67 -4.35 -10.56
C GLU A 175 15.66 -3.95 -9.45
N LYS A 176 16.35 -2.82 -9.61
CA LYS A 176 17.28 -2.29 -8.61
C LYS A 176 16.56 -1.92 -7.31
N VAL A 177 15.44 -1.21 -7.39
CA VAL A 177 14.66 -0.79 -6.21
C VAL A 177 13.97 -1.97 -5.55
N ILE A 178 13.39 -2.89 -6.33
CA ILE A 178 12.76 -4.13 -5.84
C ILE A 178 13.78 -4.98 -5.08
N ALA A 179 14.99 -5.17 -5.61
CA ALA A 179 16.03 -5.95 -4.94
C ALA A 179 16.38 -5.36 -3.55
N ALA A 180 16.43 -4.03 -3.45
CA ALA A 180 16.70 -3.34 -2.19
C ALA A 180 15.55 -3.48 -1.18
N ILE A 181 14.29 -3.34 -1.63
CA ILE A 181 13.11 -3.58 -0.79
C ILE A 181 13.11 -5.04 -0.30
N ARG A 182 13.27 -6.00 -1.21
CA ARG A 182 13.21 -7.44 -0.91
C ARG A 182 14.31 -7.94 0.03
N ALA A 183 15.42 -7.22 0.13
CA ALA A 183 16.45 -7.50 1.13
C ALA A 183 16.01 -7.18 2.57
N ALA A 184 14.98 -6.34 2.75
CA ALA A 184 14.44 -5.94 4.05
C ALA A 184 12.98 -6.37 4.27
N ASP A 185 12.20 -6.51 3.21
CA ASP A 185 10.77 -6.85 3.20
C ASP A 185 10.49 -7.85 2.05
N PRO A 186 10.40 -9.16 2.37
CA PRO A 186 10.31 -10.21 1.35
C PRO A 186 8.93 -10.31 0.68
N ASP A 187 7.87 -9.71 1.22
CA ASP A 187 6.49 -10.11 0.95
C ASP A 187 5.51 -8.97 0.63
N ASN A 188 5.66 -7.76 1.17
CA ASN A 188 4.71 -6.67 0.87
C ASN A 188 4.70 -6.30 -0.61
N LEU A 189 3.53 -5.86 -1.09
CA LEU A 189 3.32 -5.54 -2.51
C LEU A 189 4.20 -4.39 -3.00
N ILE A 190 4.67 -4.53 -4.24
CA ILE A 190 5.36 -3.46 -4.97
C ILE A 190 4.60 -3.21 -6.28
N VAL A 191 4.22 -1.96 -6.51
CA VAL A 191 3.58 -1.44 -7.72
C VAL A 191 4.63 -0.68 -8.54
N VAL A 192 4.66 -0.95 -9.84
CA VAL A 192 5.63 -0.36 -10.77
C VAL A 192 4.85 0.40 -11.84
N GLY A 193 5.14 1.70 -12.01
CA GLY A 193 4.56 2.51 -13.08
C GLY A 193 4.98 2.01 -14.46
N THR A 194 4.19 2.38 -15.47
CA THR A 194 4.40 1.97 -16.87
C THR A 194 4.56 3.19 -17.78
N PRO A 195 5.03 3.04 -19.04
CA PRO A 195 5.21 4.18 -19.92
C PRO A 195 3.92 5.00 -20.12
N LYS A 196 4.11 6.26 -20.54
CA LYS A 196 3.05 7.22 -20.88
C LYS A 196 2.10 7.48 -19.71
N TRP A 197 2.65 7.98 -18.61
CA TRP A 197 1.89 8.27 -17.39
C TRP A 197 1.12 7.05 -16.89
N SER A 198 1.81 5.91 -16.84
CA SER A 198 1.26 4.64 -16.36
C SER A 198 0.06 4.11 -17.15
N GLN A 199 0.01 4.37 -18.47
CA GLN A 199 -1.07 3.93 -19.36
C GLN A 199 -0.74 2.65 -20.14
N ASP A 200 0.51 2.46 -20.55
CA ASP A 200 0.95 1.32 -21.38
C ASP A 200 1.17 0.07 -20.52
N VAL A 201 0.11 -0.48 -19.92
CA VAL A 201 0.22 -1.64 -19.02
C VAL A 201 0.57 -2.94 -19.74
N ASP A 202 0.25 -3.04 -21.03
CA ASP A 202 0.47 -4.20 -21.88
C ASP A 202 1.96 -4.51 -22.09
N VAL A 203 2.82 -3.49 -22.12
CA VAL A 203 4.27 -3.71 -22.27
C VAL A 203 4.90 -4.33 -21.01
N GLY A 204 4.26 -4.15 -19.86
CA GLY A 204 4.62 -4.81 -18.60
C GLY A 204 4.11 -6.25 -18.50
N LEU A 205 3.08 -6.62 -19.27
CA LEU A 205 2.40 -7.92 -19.25
C LEU A 205 3.05 -9.00 -20.15
N CYS A 206 4.31 -8.80 -20.58
CA CYS A 206 4.98 -9.74 -21.50
C CYS A 206 4.96 -11.19 -20.95
N PRO A 207 4.67 -12.23 -21.79
CA PRO A 207 4.26 -13.58 -21.32
C PRO A 207 5.36 -14.41 -20.64
N THR A 208 6.54 -13.85 -20.41
CA THR A 208 7.68 -14.56 -19.85
C THR A 208 7.69 -14.43 -18.33
N THR A 209 7.00 -15.33 -17.63
CA THR A 209 7.43 -15.92 -16.33
C THR A 209 7.74 -14.99 -15.14
N TRP A 210 7.57 -13.66 -15.26
CA TRP A 210 8.18 -12.69 -14.35
C TRP A 210 7.22 -12.10 -13.29
N CYS A 211 5.95 -11.88 -13.60
CA CYS A 211 4.99 -11.30 -12.65
C CYS A 211 4.52 -12.25 -11.54
N MET A 212 4.87 -13.54 -11.58
CA MET A 212 4.34 -14.56 -10.66
C MET A 212 5.36 -15.16 -9.69
N LYS A 213 6.46 -14.46 -9.37
CA LYS A 213 7.38 -14.93 -8.33
C LYS A 213 7.07 -14.30 -6.97
N THR A 214 6.14 -14.92 -6.25
CA THR A 214 6.17 -14.93 -4.80
C THR A 214 7.29 -15.86 -4.33
N SER A 215 8.31 -15.32 -3.64
CA SER A 215 9.34 -16.06 -2.87
C SER A 215 10.35 -16.97 -3.64
N PRO A 216 11.64 -17.05 -3.21
CA PRO A 216 12.69 -17.73 -3.95
C PRO A 216 12.78 -19.23 -3.63
N GLU A 217 12.20 -20.09 -4.46
CA GLU A 217 12.39 -21.55 -4.36
C GLU A 217 13.33 -22.17 -5.42
N SER A 218 14.21 -21.40 -6.07
CA SER A 218 15.14 -22.00 -7.06
C SER A 218 16.57 -21.46 -7.08
N ALA A 219 17.00 -20.73 -6.05
CA ALA A 219 18.38 -20.27 -5.95
C ALA A 219 19.38 -21.34 -5.48
N PHE A 220 19.27 -22.61 -5.89
CA PHE A 220 20.34 -23.60 -5.74
C PHE A 220 20.14 -24.79 -6.69
N ARG A 221 20.87 -24.78 -7.83
CA ARG A 221 21.26 -25.89 -8.74
C ARG A 221 21.56 -25.22 -10.10
N LYS A 222 22.76 -25.16 -10.66
CA LYS A 222 23.95 -26.02 -10.65
C LYS A 222 25.15 -25.12 -11.01
N ALA A 223 26.21 -25.10 -10.20
CA ALA A 223 27.51 -25.69 -10.54
C ALA A 223 27.53 -26.66 -11.75
N ALA A 224 28.09 -26.19 -12.86
CA ALA A 224 28.98 -26.92 -13.77
C ALA A 224 29.76 -25.89 -14.60
#